data_AF-F3M7B7-F1
#
_entry.id   AF-F3M7B7-F1
#
_cell.length_a   1.000
_cell.length_b   1.000
_cell.length_c   1.000
_cell.angle_alpha   90.00
_cell.angle_beta   90.00
_cell.angle_gamma   90.00
#
_symmetry.space_group_name_H-M   'P 1'
#
loop_
_entity.id
_entity.type
_entity.pdbx_description
1 polymer ?
#
loop_
_entity_poly.entity_id
_entity_poly.type
_entity_poly.pdbx_seq_one_letter_code
_entity_poly.pdbx_strand_id
1 'polypeptide(L)'
;MKLRRWLLVLIMLLLCLPSVVPTAQAKAARISIQLDGVNLNSDVSPYILPKVNVTMVPTRIISEGLGASVAWNQKSKTVTIGKDGSSLQLTSGKKTALVNGSSVALDASVEIKNGRVMVPLRFISENLGVQVEWNQAAQRISLSTGSVVVPPPVSTGDEVRGAWISTVFNLDWPKTKTSAEQQQASYIALLDSLQDVGINTVYVQVRPAGDALYPSTMVPWSKVLTGIQGADPGYDPVAFMVEETHRRNMEFHAWFNPFRANTDILTASLHPSHVALSHPDWIVNTGKQLYINPGIPEARQHIIDTIMEVVNGYDIDGIHLDDYFYPSNTVFNDDAAYREFNHGAYANLADWRRGNINAFVQSLGESIHRVKPDVEYGISPFGVWRNQSVDKTGSDTKAGVTAYDSMYADVRTWIQNGWIDYVAPQIYWSMSNPAADYDKLVDWWASEVQGTGVDLLIGHAPYKLGTSEIGWQSASEIINQLKYNQNHAEVKGSIFFRAENILSNPLGIKDQLQSYYR
;
A
#
# COMPACT_ATOMS: atom_id res chain seq x y z
N MET A 1 -11.37 -63.80 48.29
CA MET A 1 -11.19 -62.34 48.52
C MET A 1 -9.76 -61.93 48.90
N LYS A 2 -8.70 -62.47 48.27
CA LYS A 2 -7.30 -62.05 48.56
C LYS A 2 -6.53 -61.50 47.36
N LEU A 3 -7.01 -61.71 46.13
CA LEU A 3 -6.35 -61.21 44.91
C LEU A 3 -6.65 -59.73 44.58
N ARG A 4 -7.74 -59.17 45.13
CA ARG A 4 -8.21 -57.80 44.80
C ARG A 4 -7.48 -56.68 45.57
N ARG A 5 -6.83 -56.98 46.71
CA ARG A 5 -6.12 -55.97 47.52
C ARG A 5 -4.71 -55.67 47.01
N TRP A 6 -4.02 -56.64 46.42
CA TRP A 6 -2.66 -56.45 45.90
C TRP A 6 -2.63 -55.69 44.58
N LEU A 7 -3.67 -55.83 43.75
CA LEU A 7 -3.77 -55.10 42.48
C LEU A 7 -3.99 -53.60 42.69
N LEU A 8 -4.72 -53.21 43.74
CA LEU A 8 -4.95 -51.80 44.08
C LEU A 8 -3.71 -51.12 44.67
N VAL A 9 -2.89 -51.83 45.44
CA VAL A 9 -1.62 -51.31 45.96
C VAL A 9 -0.58 -51.15 44.85
N LEU A 10 -0.57 -52.05 43.85
CA LEU A 10 0.32 -51.94 42.70
C LEU A 10 -0.04 -50.74 41.79
N ILE A 11 -1.34 -50.48 41.59
CA ILE A 11 -1.82 -49.34 40.79
C ILE A 11 -1.57 -48.00 41.51
N MET A 12 -1.66 -47.96 42.85
CA MET A 12 -1.35 -46.75 43.62
C MET A 12 0.15 -46.44 43.69
N LEU A 13 1.02 -47.45 43.65
CA LEU A 13 2.48 -47.27 43.57
C LEU A 13 2.96 -46.84 42.17
N LEU A 14 2.25 -47.20 41.10
CA LEU A 14 2.54 -46.75 39.74
C LEU A 14 2.12 -45.29 39.46
N LEU A 15 1.21 -44.72 40.27
CA LEU A 15 0.75 -43.33 40.17
C LEU A 15 1.61 -42.31 40.96
N CYS A 16 2.61 -42.76 41.72
CA CYS A 16 3.51 -41.91 42.51
C CYS A 16 4.94 -41.83 41.95
N LEU A 17 5.19 -42.30 40.72
CA LEU A 17 6.47 -42.09 40.06
C LEU A 17 6.58 -40.61 39.65
N PRO A 18 7.56 -39.83 40.15
CA PRO A 18 7.76 -38.47 39.68
C PRO A 18 8.11 -38.53 38.19
N SER A 19 7.28 -37.90 37.38
CA SER A 19 7.54 -37.68 35.97
C SER A 19 8.83 -36.87 35.85
N VAL A 20 9.95 -37.54 35.59
CA VAL A 20 11.16 -36.87 35.13
C VAL A 20 10.87 -36.45 33.69
N VAL A 21 10.18 -35.33 33.53
CA VAL A 21 10.07 -34.66 32.25
C VAL A 21 11.48 -34.19 31.92
N PRO A 22 12.13 -34.67 30.84
CA PRO A 22 13.38 -34.09 30.42
C PRO A 22 13.10 -32.62 30.13
N THR A 23 13.65 -31.73 30.95
CA THR A 23 13.69 -30.31 30.66
C THR A 23 14.51 -30.17 29.39
N ALA A 24 13.83 -29.99 28.27
CA ALA A 24 14.45 -29.54 27.04
C ALA A 24 15.10 -28.20 27.36
N GLN A 25 16.42 -28.21 27.51
CA GLN A 25 17.19 -27.00 27.68
C GLN A 25 17.07 -26.24 26.37
N ALA A 26 16.26 -25.18 26.35
CA ALA A 26 16.05 -24.36 25.17
C ALA A 26 17.42 -23.88 24.68
N LYS A 27 17.82 -24.35 23.50
CA LYS A 27 19.03 -23.91 22.82
C LYS A 27 18.86 -22.41 22.60
N ALA A 28 19.72 -21.59 23.21
CA ALA A 28 19.68 -20.14 23.04
C ALA A 28 19.62 -19.82 21.54
N ALA A 29 18.58 -19.08 21.13
CA ALA A 29 18.38 -18.72 19.74
C ALA A 29 19.62 -17.95 19.24
N ARG A 30 20.26 -18.48 18.19
CA ARG A 30 21.45 -17.86 17.62
C ARG A 30 21.01 -16.73 16.71
N ILE A 31 21.59 -15.54 16.92
CA ILE A 31 21.37 -14.41 16.03
C ILE A 31 21.95 -14.75 14.64
N SER A 32 21.11 -14.65 13.62
CA SER A 32 21.49 -14.83 12.21
C SER A 32 21.67 -13.47 11.53
N ILE A 33 22.55 -13.40 10.52
CA ILE A 33 22.75 -12.20 9.68
C ILE A 33 22.50 -12.60 8.23
N GLN A 34 21.73 -11.80 7.52
CA GLN A 34 21.57 -11.85 6.07
C GLN A 34 22.07 -10.57 5.44
N LEU A 35 22.62 -10.67 4.24
CA LEU A 35 22.93 -9.54 3.37
C LEU A 35 22.29 -9.80 2.02
N ASP A 36 21.41 -8.90 1.60
CA ASP A 36 20.66 -9.00 0.35
C ASP A 36 20.00 -10.38 0.17
N GLY A 37 19.37 -10.86 1.26
CA GLY A 37 18.70 -12.17 1.33
C GLY A 37 19.62 -13.38 1.52
N VAL A 38 20.94 -13.22 1.42
CA VAL A 38 21.92 -14.31 1.57
C VAL A 38 22.40 -14.42 3.02
N ASN A 39 22.27 -15.61 3.63
CA ASN A 39 22.77 -15.85 4.98
C ASN A 39 24.30 -15.72 5.04
N LEU A 40 24.78 -14.84 5.92
CA LEU A 40 26.20 -14.70 6.22
C LEU A 40 26.60 -15.61 7.38
N ASN A 41 27.46 -16.58 7.09
CA ASN A 41 27.98 -17.51 8.09
C ASN A 41 29.19 -16.95 8.83
N SER A 42 29.27 -17.23 10.12
CA SER A 42 30.40 -16.80 10.96
C SER A 42 30.79 -17.85 11.98
N ASP A 43 32.08 -17.90 12.24
CA ASP A 43 32.68 -18.72 13.28
C ASP A 43 32.46 -18.15 14.70
N VAL A 44 32.11 -16.87 14.80
CA VAL A 44 31.70 -16.22 16.05
C VAL A 44 30.31 -15.61 15.89
N SER A 45 29.37 -16.02 16.75
CA SER A 45 28.00 -15.54 16.71
C SER A 45 27.89 -14.08 17.16
N PRO A 46 27.04 -13.27 16.49
CA PRO A 46 26.60 -11.98 17.00
C PRO A 46 25.94 -12.10 18.37
N TYR A 47 25.94 -11.01 19.13
CA TYR A 47 25.27 -10.95 20.43
C TYR A 47 24.77 -9.54 20.73
N ILE A 48 23.77 -9.44 21.60
CA ILE A 48 23.27 -8.16 22.11
C ILE A 48 23.95 -7.88 23.45
N LEU A 49 24.42 -6.65 23.66
CA LEU A 49 24.86 -6.16 24.96
C LEU A 49 23.62 -5.71 25.76
N PRO A 50 23.14 -6.48 26.74
CA PRO A 50 21.83 -6.25 27.36
C PRO A 50 21.71 -4.93 28.12
N LYS A 51 22.84 -4.37 28.61
CA LYS A 51 22.84 -3.11 29.37
C LYS A 51 22.59 -1.87 28.50
N VAL A 52 22.94 -1.94 27.23
CA VAL A 52 22.88 -0.81 26.28
C VAL A 52 22.03 -1.13 25.05
N ASN A 53 21.52 -2.36 24.96
CA ASN A 53 20.75 -2.89 23.83
C ASN A 53 21.43 -2.71 22.47
N VAL A 54 22.76 -2.94 22.42
CA VAL A 54 23.56 -2.81 21.20
C VAL A 54 23.91 -4.19 20.65
N THR A 55 23.62 -4.41 19.37
CA THR A 55 24.01 -5.63 18.67
C THR A 55 25.47 -5.55 18.21
N MET A 56 26.28 -6.48 18.70
CA MET A 56 27.69 -6.64 18.38
C MET A 56 27.88 -7.72 17.33
N VAL A 57 28.53 -7.37 16.24
CA VAL A 57 28.80 -8.26 15.10
C VAL A 57 30.29 -8.38 14.81
N PRO A 58 30.78 -9.54 14.33
CA PRO A 58 32.16 -9.65 13.86
C PRO A 58 32.37 -8.78 12.63
N THR A 59 33.41 -7.94 12.65
CA THR A 59 33.67 -6.96 11.57
C THR A 59 33.77 -7.61 10.19
N ARG A 60 34.42 -8.77 10.11
CA ARG A 60 34.67 -9.49 8.86
C ARG A 60 33.39 -9.88 8.12
N ILE A 61 32.35 -10.32 8.83
CA ILE A 61 31.08 -10.73 8.20
C ILE A 61 30.52 -9.60 7.35
N ILE A 62 30.42 -8.42 7.96
CA ILE A 62 29.78 -7.26 7.36
C ILE A 62 30.67 -6.72 6.23
N SER A 63 31.96 -6.57 6.49
CA SER A 63 32.87 -6.00 5.50
C SER A 63 33.07 -6.91 4.28
N GLU A 64 33.25 -8.22 4.44
CA GLU A 64 33.41 -9.14 3.30
C GLU A 64 32.13 -9.26 2.48
N GLY A 65 30.96 -9.38 3.14
CA GLY A 65 29.67 -9.40 2.46
C GLY A 65 29.45 -8.15 1.60
N LEU A 66 29.91 -6.99 2.08
CA LEU A 66 29.73 -5.70 1.41
C LEU A 66 30.83 -5.35 0.39
N GLY A 67 31.77 -6.24 0.13
CA GLY A 67 32.92 -5.98 -0.76
C GLY A 67 33.93 -4.98 -0.19
N ALA A 68 33.91 -4.72 1.12
CA ALA A 68 34.85 -3.82 1.79
C ALA A 68 36.16 -4.53 2.17
N SER A 69 37.27 -3.80 2.10
CA SER A 69 38.57 -4.27 2.57
C SER A 69 38.67 -4.20 4.10
N VAL A 70 39.34 -5.18 4.74
CA VAL A 70 39.58 -5.20 6.19
C VAL A 70 41.06 -5.44 6.48
N ALA A 71 41.68 -4.54 7.23
CA ALA A 71 43.05 -4.67 7.71
C ALA A 71 43.11 -4.63 9.25
N TRP A 72 43.95 -5.47 9.85
CA TRP A 72 44.16 -5.51 11.29
C TRP A 72 45.58 -5.11 11.65
N ASN A 73 45.72 -4.14 12.57
CA ASN A 73 47.01 -3.77 13.16
C ASN A 73 47.13 -4.34 14.57
N GLN A 74 48.02 -5.32 14.74
CA GLN A 74 48.23 -6.00 16.02
C GLN A 74 48.81 -5.07 17.12
N LYS A 75 49.67 -4.12 16.75
CA LYS A 75 50.36 -3.24 17.72
C LYS A 75 49.38 -2.23 18.32
N SER A 76 48.53 -1.62 17.49
CA SER A 76 47.55 -0.63 17.93
C SER A 76 46.20 -1.23 18.31
N LYS A 77 45.98 -2.53 18.04
CA LYS A 77 44.69 -3.22 18.19
C LYS A 77 43.56 -2.50 17.44
N THR A 78 43.85 -2.10 16.20
CA THR A 78 42.93 -1.32 15.35
C THR A 78 42.54 -2.14 14.13
N VAL A 79 41.24 -2.19 13.85
CA VAL A 79 40.71 -2.65 12.57
C VAL A 79 40.44 -1.45 11.67
N THR A 80 40.87 -1.54 10.42
CA THR A 80 40.59 -0.54 9.37
C THR A 80 39.71 -1.18 8.31
N ILE A 81 38.58 -0.53 8.00
CA ILE A 81 37.64 -0.96 6.97
C ILE A 81 37.64 0.10 5.86
N GLY A 82 37.78 -0.32 4.61
CA GLY A 82 37.78 0.59 3.46
C GLY A 82 36.81 0.17 2.37
N LYS A 83 35.95 1.08 1.91
CA LYS A 83 34.98 0.89 0.81
C LYS A 83 34.69 2.22 0.12
N ASP A 84 34.74 2.26 -1.20
CA ASP A 84 34.33 3.41 -2.05
C ASP A 84 34.88 4.77 -1.59
N GLY A 85 36.17 4.81 -1.21
CA GLY A 85 36.85 6.03 -0.73
C GLY A 85 36.62 6.36 0.75
N SER A 86 35.73 5.66 1.45
CA SER A 86 35.51 5.78 2.89
C SER A 86 36.45 4.87 3.70
N SER A 87 36.92 5.36 4.85
CA SER A 87 37.85 4.69 5.76
C SER A 87 37.35 4.75 7.20
N LEU A 88 37.13 3.59 7.82
CA LEU A 88 36.71 3.45 9.21
C LEU A 88 37.83 2.80 10.03
N GLN A 89 38.27 3.44 11.12
CA GLN A 89 39.27 2.87 12.03
C GLN A 89 38.67 2.69 13.42
N LEU A 90 38.56 1.44 13.86
CA LEU A 90 37.98 1.07 15.15
C LEU A 90 39.05 0.42 16.02
N THR A 91 39.28 0.97 17.21
CA THR A 91 40.31 0.47 18.13
C THR A 91 39.68 -0.27 19.30
N SER A 92 40.16 -1.48 19.58
CA SER A 92 39.67 -2.30 20.69
C SER A 92 39.70 -1.55 22.02
N GLY A 93 38.61 -1.63 22.77
CA GLY A 93 38.43 -0.95 24.06
C GLY A 93 37.99 0.50 23.98
N LYS A 94 37.94 1.12 22.79
CA LYS A 94 37.45 2.50 22.64
C LYS A 94 35.96 2.53 22.32
N LYS A 95 35.29 3.59 22.81
CA LYS A 95 33.92 3.99 22.43
C LYS A 95 33.91 5.07 21.34
N THR A 96 35.03 5.21 20.62
CA THR A 96 35.15 6.13 19.50
C THR A 96 35.86 5.42 18.35
N ALA A 97 35.52 5.82 17.13
CA ALA A 97 36.14 5.39 15.89
C ALA A 97 36.57 6.63 15.09
N LEU A 98 37.47 6.44 14.13
CA LEU A 98 37.78 7.48 13.13
C LEU A 98 37.06 7.15 11.82
N VAL A 99 36.26 8.08 11.32
CA VAL A 99 35.59 8.03 10.01
C VAL A 99 36.25 9.08 9.13
N ASN A 100 36.96 8.66 8.10
CA ASN A 100 37.70 9.55 7.20
C ASN A 100 38.64 10.53 7.94
N GLY A 101 39.21 10.08 9.07
CA GLY A 101 40.09 10.87 9.94
C GLY A 101 39.37 11.64 11.07
N SER A 102 38.05 11.78 11.01
CA SER A 102 37.24 12.47 12.01
C SER A 102 36.78 11.53 13.12
N SER A 103 36.87 11.95 14.39
CA SER A 103 36.44 11.13 15.53
C SER A 103 34.92 11.09 15.66
N VAL A 104 34.34 9.90 15.73
CA VAL A 104 32.90 9.64 15.89
C VAL A 104 32.66 8.71 17.09
N ALA A 105 31.61 8.96 17.85
CA ALA A 105 31.23 8.14 19.01
C ALA A 105 30.62 6.78 18.58
N LEU A 106 30.76 5.78 19.45
CA LEU A 106 30.17 4.46 19.30
C LEU A 106 29.18 4.19 20.45
N ASP A 107 28.06 3.55 20.13
CA ASP A 107 27.05 3.13 21.11
C ASP A 107 27.58 2.06 22.09
N ALA A 108 28.59 1.31 21.69
CA ALA A 108 29.33 0.38 22.53
C ALA A 108 30.82 0.36 22.18
N SER A 109 31.66 -0.01 23.14
CA SER A 109 33.10 -0.15 22.90
C SER A 109 33.39 -1.35 21.99
N VAL A 110 34.41 -1.21 21.15
CA VAL A 110 34.90 -2.31 20.31
C VAL A 110 35.46 -3.43 21.20
N GLU A 111 34.98 -4.66 21.03
CA GLU A 111 35.38 -5.81 21.83
C GLU A 111 36.18 -6.81 20.98
N ILE A 112 37.02 -7.63 21.63
CA ILE A 112 37.61 -8.80 21.00
C ILE A 112 37.02 -10.02 21.68
N LYS A 113 36.30 -10.86 20.93
CA LYS A 113 35.66 -12.07 21.43
C LYS A 113 36.05 -13.24 20.55
N ASN A 114 36.58 -14.31 21.16
CA ASN A 114 37.07 -15.50 20.45
C ASN A 114 38.02 -15.17 19.27
N GLY A 115 38.90 -14.17 19.44
CA GLY A 115 39.84 -13.75 18.40
C GLY A 115 39.19 -13.02 17.21
N ARG A 116 37.94 -12.56 17.32
CA ARG A 116 37.26 -11.70 16.34
C ARG A 116 37.01 -10.33 16.95
N VAL A 117 37.19 -9.29 16.13
CA VAL A 117 36.83 -7.92 16.49
C VAL A 117 35.32 -7.77 16.35
N MET A 118 34.67 -7.37 17.44
CA MET A 118 33.23 -7.19 17.56
C MET A 118 32.94 -5.70 17.60
N VAL A 119 32.04 -5.24 16.74
CA VAL A 119 31.71 -3.82 16.54
C VAL A 119 30.20 -3.60 16.59
N PRO A 120 29.73 -2.40 16.99
CA PRO A 120 28.31 -2.05 16.90
C PRO A 120 27.84 -2.11 15.45
N LEU A 121 26.82 -2.92 15.20
CA LEU A 121 26.30 -3.13 13.85
C LEU A 121 25.88 -1.84 13.17
N ARG A 122 25.09 -1.02 13.87
CA ARG A 122 24.52 0.23 13.36
C ARG A 122 25.61 1.21 12.89
N PHE A 123 26.68 1.34 13.65
CA PHE A 123 27.79 2.22 13.27
C PHE A 123 28.43 1.81 11.95
N ILE A 124 28.64 0.50 11.75
CA ILE A 124 29.23 -0.01 10.51
C ILE A 124 28.24 0.15 9.34
N SER A 125 26.96 -0.13 9.55
CA SER A 125 25.96 -0.08 8.48
C SER A 125 25.71 1.35 7.99
N GLU A 126 25.57 2.32 8.89
CA GLU A 126 25.37 3.73 8.55
C GLU A 126 26.55 4.29 7.74
N ASN A 127 27.77 4.00 8.16
CA ASN A 127 28.97 4.53 7.51
C ASN A 127 29.36 3.78 6.22
N LEU A 128 28.74 2.63 5.94
CA LEU A 128 28.95 1.86 4.71
C LEU A 128 27.73 1.86 3.78
N GLY A 129 26.69 2.65 4.10
CA GLY A 129 25.50 2.82 3.25
C GLY A 129 24.58 1.61 3.21
N VAL A 130 24.42 0.90 4.32
CA VAL A 130 23.67 -0.36 4.41
C VAL A 130 22.50 -0.20 5.37
N GLN A 131 21.30 -0.61 4.94
CA GLN A 131 20.11 -0.64 5.79
C GLN A 131 20.14 -1.86 6.69
N VAL A 132 19.66 -1.72 7.94
CA VAL A 132 19.63 -2.79 8.93
C VAL A 132 18.23 -2.98 9.47
N GLU A 133 17.68 -4.17 9.30
CA GLU A 133 16.44 -4.60 9.93
C GLU A 133 16.72 -5.66 11.01
N TRP A 134 16.01 -5.58 12.12
CA TRP A 134 16.06 -6.59 13.18
C TRP A 134 14.70 -7.29 13.30
N ASN A 135 14.68 -8.59 12.98
CA ASN A 135 13.52 -9.45 13.21
C ASN A 135 13.67 -10.17 14.57
N GLN A 136 12.86 -9.74 15.53
CA GLN A 136 12.88 -10.28 16.90
C GLN A 136 12.43 -11.74 16.97
N ALA A 137 11.39 -12.14 16.22
CA ALA A 137 10.84 -13.49 16.26
C ALA A 137 11.81 -14.53 15.70
N ALA A 138 12.50 -14.19 14.60
CA ALA A 138 13.49 -15.03 13.94
C ALA A 138 14.91 -14.86 14.50
N GLN A 139 15.14 -13.89 15.40
CA GLN A 139 16.47 -13.47 15.86
C GLN A 139 17.41 -13.23 14.66
N ARG A 140 16.97 -12.41 13.70
CA ARG A 140 17.65 -12.20 12.43
C ARG A 140 17.95 -10.73 12.20
N ILE A 141 19.16 -10.44 11.77
CA ILE A 141 19.60 -9.16 11.23
C ILE A 141 19.55 -9.27 9.72
N SER A 142 18.81 -8.40 9.04
CA SER A 142 18.82 -8.29 7.58
C SER A 142 19.56 -7.01 7.18
N LEU A 143 20.54 -7.14 6.29
CA LEU A 143 21.32 -6.06 5.72
C LEU A 143 20.93 -5.87 4.27
N SER A 144 20.69 -4.64 3.83
CA SER A 144 20.35 -4.34 2.44
C SER A 144 21.30 -3.29 1.86
N THR A 145 21.89 -3.58 0.69
CA THR A 145 22.82 -2.68 -0.03
C THR A 145 22.13 -1.72 -1.00
N GLY A 146 20.80 -1.63 -0.98
CA GLY A 146 20.04 -0.76 -1.88
C GLY A 146 19.86 -1.33 -3.29
N SER A 147 19.97 -2.64 -3.45
CA SER A 147 19.51 -3.38 -4.63
C SER A 147 18.81 -4.64 -4.16
N VAL A 148 17.65 -4.48 -3.54
CA VAL A 148 16.78 -5.60 -3.22
C VAL A 148 16.00 -5.90 -4.50
N VAL A 149 16.40 -6.98 -5.18
CA VAL A 149 15.38 -7.83 -5.81
C VAL A 149 14.59 -8.35 -4.63
N VAL A 150 13.47 -7.69 -4.34
CA VAL A 150 12.49 -8.19 -3.38
C VAL A 150 12.08 -9.53 -3.99
N PRO A 151 12.35 -10.67 -3.33
CA PRO A 151 11.67 -11.89 -3.74
C PRO A 151 10.19 -11.53 -3.67
N PRO A 152 9.41 -11.78 -4.74
CA PRO A 152 8.00 -11.40 -4.75
C PRO A 152 7.37 -11.86 -3.44
N PRO A 153 6.44 -11.07 -2.87
CA PRO A 153 5.75 -11.46 -1.66
C PRO A 153 5.38 -12.93 -1.77
N VAL A 154 5.73 -13.70 -0.73
CA VAL A 154 5.28 -15.08 -0.64
C VAL A 154 3.76 -14.98 -0.66
N SER A 155 3.21 -15.23 -1.85
CA SER A 155 1.82 -15.56 -2.08
C SER A 155 1.51 -16.73 -1.18
N THR A 156 1.00 -16.43 0.01
CA THR A 156 -0.17 -17.18 0.41
C THR A 156 -1.25 -16.71 -0.55
N GLY A 157 -1.57 -17.53 -1.55
CA GLY A 157 -2.89 -17.43 -2.14
C GLY A 157 -3.92 -17.33 -1.02
N ASP A 158 -4.93 -16.49 -1.24
CA ASP A 158 -6.27 -16.51 -0.64
C ASP A 158 -6.70 -15.09 -0.22
N GLU A 159 -7.00 -14.24 -1.22
CA GLU A 159 -7.87 -13.05 -1.13
C GLU A 159 -7.21 -11.68 -0.75
N VAL A 160 -7.42 -10.67 -1.61
CA VAL A 160 -7.15 -9.25 -1.32
C VAL A 160 -8.16 -8.73 -0.29
N ARG A 161 -7.67 -8.11 0.77
CA ARG A 161 -8.45 -7.52 1.88
C ARG A 161 -8.06 -6.07 2.00
N GLY A 162 -8.67 -5.26 1.14
CA GLY A 162 -8.32 -3.87 0.87
C GLY A 162 -9.08 -2.86 1.73
N ALA A 163 -8.46 -1.74 2.07
CA ALA A 163 -9.16 -0.56 2.59
C ALA A 163 -8.74 0.72 1.85
N TRP A 164 -9.71 1.51 1.40
CA TRP A 164 -9.43 2.87 0.92
C TRP A 164 -9.12 3.80 2.09
N ILE A 165 -8.02 4.55 1.96
CA ILE A 165 -7.62 5.64 2.86
C ILE A 165 -7.74 6.94 2.09
N SER A 166 -8.87 7.62 2.26
CA SER A 166 -9.18 8.88 1.58
C SER A 166 -8.55 10.06 2.28
N THR A 167 -7.91 10.95 1.51
CA THR A 167 -7.22 12.13 2.05
C THR A 167 -7.96 13.43 1.74
N VAL A 168 -8.80 13.46 0.69
CA VAL A 168 -9.69 14.59 0.41
C VAL A 168 -10.53 14.93 1.64
N PHE A 169 -10.67 16.22 1.95
CA PHE A 169 -11.33 16.71 3.17
C PHE A 169 -10.84 16.11 4.49
N ASN A 170 -9.62 15.55 4.52
CA ASN A 170 -9.07 14.87 5.70
C ASN A 170 -9.97 13.71 6.19
N LEU A 171 -10.63 13.02 5.24
CA LEU A 171 -11.64 12.00 5.52
C LEU A 171 -11.09 10.86 6.37
N ASP A 172 -10.04 10.15 5.94
CA ASP A 172 -9.38 9.10 6.74
C ASP A 172 -8.08 9.61 7.35
N TRP A 173 -7.22 10.19 6.52
CA TRP A 173 -5.89 10.61 6.93
C TRP A 173 -5.36 11.82 6.12
N PRO A 174 -4.60 12.74 6.73
CA PRO A 174 -4.46 12.93 8.18
C PRO A 174 -5.74 13.54 8.76
N LYS A 175 -6.18 13.12 9.96
CA LYS A 175 -7.43 13.62 10.58
C LYS A 175 -7.36 15.06 11.07
N THR A 176 -6.15 15.53 11.35
CA THR A 176 -5.88 16.88 11.86
C THR A 176 -4.67 17.45 11.11
N LYS A 177 -4.65 18.77 10.94
CA LYS A 177 -3.53 19.50 10.33
C LYS A 177 -2.44 19.69 11.37
N THR A 178 -1.78 18.59 11.71
CA THR A 178 -0.80 18.45 12.78
C THR A 178 0.63 18.44 12.25
N SER A 179 1.62 18.40 13.14
CA SER A 179 3.03 18.30 12.75
C SER A 179 3.31 16.99 11.99
N ALA A 180 4.43 16.94 11.25
CA ALA A 180 4.87 15.75 10.53
C ALA A 180 4.89 14.51 11.45
N GLU A 181 5.42 14.64 12.67
CA GLU A 181 5.52 13.53 13.62
C GLU A 181 4.15 12.99 14.05
N GLN A 182 3.17 13.89 14.21
CA GLN A 182 1.80 13.52 14.57
C GLN A 182 1.07 12.86 13.40
N GLN A 183 1.29 13.33 12.18
CA GLN A 183 0.76 12.70 10.97
C GLN A 183 1.33 11.29 10.81
N GLN A 184 2.65 11.14 10.93
CA GLN A 184 3.35 9.85 10.88
C GLN A 184 2.83 8.87 11.95
N ALA A 185 2.76 9.31 13.21
CA ALA A 185 2.24 8.48 14.30
C ALA A 185 0.77 8.06 14.08
N SER A 186 -0.05 8.96 13.54
CA SER A 186 -1.46 8.64 13.24
C SER A 186 -1.62 7.66 12.07
N TYR A 187 -0.72 7.70 11.08
CA TYR A 187 -0.72 6.74 9.97
C TYR A 187 -0.29 5.35 10.45
N ILE A 188 0.75 5.27 11.28
CA ILE A 188 1.17 4.03 11.95
C ILE A 188 0.00 3.40 12.70
N ALA A 189 -0.68 4.17 13.54
CA ALA A 189 -1.82 3.67 14.32
C ALA A 189 -3.00 3.25 13.44
N LEU A 190 -3.21 3.93 12.30
CA LEU A 190 -4.21 3.55 11.30
C LEU A 190 -3.88 2.18 10.68
N LEU A 191 -2.64 1.98 10.24
CA LEU A 191 -2.19 0.70 9.68
C LEU A 191 -2.27 -0.44 10.70
N ASP A 192 -1.80 -0.23 11.94
CA ASP A 192 -1.91 -1.22 13.02
C ASP A 192 -3.38 -1.64 13.22
N SER A 193 -4.29 -0.65 13.25
CA SER A 193 -5.71 -0.90 13.44
C SER A 193 -6.36 -1.65 12.28
N LEU A 194 -5.93 -1.39 11.04
CA LEU A 194 -6.42 -2.09 9.85
C LEU A 194 -5.86 -3.51 9.78
N GLN A 195 -4.57 -3.69 10.05
CA GLN A 195 -3.95 -5.01 10.13
C GLN A 195 -4.59 -5.89 11.20
N ASP A 196 -4.92 -5.32 12.36
CA ASP A 196 -5.66 -6.01 13.43
C ASP A 196 -7.03 -6.54 12.98
N VAL A 197 -7.63 -5.91 11.96
CA VAL A 197 -8.89 -6.35 11.33
C VAL A 197 -8.68 -7.50 10.35
N GLY A 198 -7.47 -7.65 9.83
CA GLY A 198 -7.11 -8.61 8.77
C GLY A 198 -6.95 -7.97 7.39
N ILE A 199 -6.92 -6.63 7.30
CA ILE A 199 -6.60 -5.91 6.06
C ILE A 199 -5.14 -6.16 5.69
N ASN A 200 -4.89 -6.51 4.43
CA ASN A 200 -3.56 -6.77 3.87
C ASN A 200 -3.15 -5.79 2.77
N THR A 201 -4.07 -4.97 2.25
CA THR A 201 -3.77 -3.98 1.19
C THR A 201 -4.42 -2.64 1.54
N VAL A 202 -3.71 -1.53 1.32
CA VAL A 202 -4.24 -0.16 1.49
C VAL A 202 -4.17 0.62 0.19
N TYR A 203 -5.28 1.29 -0.13
CA TYR A 203 -5.42 2.14 -1.31
C TYR A 203 -5.43 3.60 -0.85
N VAL A 204 -4.28 4.26 -0.90
CA VAL A 204 -4.05 5.55 -0.23
C VAL A 204 -4.12 6.70 -1.23
N GLN A 205 -5.01 7.66 -0.99
CA GLN A 205 -5.21 8.79 -1.90
C GLN A 205 -4.02 9.77 -1.87
N VAL A 206 -3.08 9.62 -2.79
CA VAL A 206 -1.88 10.48 -2.90
C VAL A 206 -2.10 11.73 -3.75
N ARG A 207 -3.17 11.74 -4.56
CA ARG A 207 -3.63 12.88 -5.36
C ARG A 207 -5.16 13.05 -5.22
N PRO A 208 -5.64 13.88 -4.28
CA PRO A 208 -7.08 14.10 -4.09
C PRO A 208 -7.72 15.10 -5.06
N ALA A 209 -7.03 16.20 -5.43
CA ALA A 209 -7.59 17.24 -6.31
C ALA A 209 -6.51 18.18 -6.88
N GLY A 210 -5.93 17.83 -8.03
CA GLY A 210 -4.96 18.71 -8.72
C GLY A 210 -3.63 18.93 -7.98
N ASP A 211 -3.39 18.21 -6.89
CA ASP A 211 -2.28 18.37 -5.95
C ASP A 211 -1.58 17.03 -5.65
N ALA A 212 -0.58 17.04 -4.76
CA ALA A 212 0.18 15.86 -4.35
C ALA A 212 0.41 15.78 -2.84
N LEU A 213 0.40 14.57 -2.30
CA LEU A 213 0.88 14.25 -0.95
C LEU A 213 2.36 13.84 -0.94
N TYR A 214 3.08 14.14 -2.02
CA TYR A 214 4.49 13.83 -2.22
C TYR A 214 5.21 15.04 -2.86
N PRO A 215 6.55 15.15 -2.75
CA PRO A 215 7.32 16.14 -3.47
C PRO A 215 7.16 15.94 -4.97
N SER A 216 6.46 16.85 -5.65
CA SER A 216 6.25 16.81 -7.09
C SER A 216 6.88 18.01 -7.77
N THR A 217 7.38 17.82 -8.98
CA THR A 217 7.84 18.93 -9.84
C THR A 217 6.72 19.49 -10.72
N MET A 218 5.59 18.77 -10.81
CA MET A 218 4.49 19.06 -11.72
C MET A 218 3.27 19.68 -11.04
N VAL A 219 2.99 19.30 -9.78
CA VAL A 219 1.77 19.70 -9.07
C VAL A 219 2.09 20.20 -7.65
N PRO A 220 1.29 21.13 -7.07
CA PRO A 220 1.59 21.67 -5.75
C PRO A 220 1.30 20.65 -4.64
N TRP A 221 1.97 20.84 -3.50
CA TRP A 221 1.63 20.15 -2.25
C TRP A 221 0.15 20.31 -1.88
N SER A 222 -0.45 19.24 -1.39
CA SER A 222 -1.86 19.24 -1.02
C SER A 222 -2.13 20.03 0.26
N LYS A 223 -3.19 20.83 0.22
CA LYS A 223 -3.69 21.56 1.40
C LYS A 223 -4.17 20.63 2.53
N VAL A 224 -4.36 19.34 2.27
CA VAL A 224 -4.81 18.38 3.30
C VAL A 224 -3.73 18.15 4.36
N LEU A 225 -2.46 18.33 4.03
CA LEU A 225 -1.34 18.13 4.95
C LEU A 225 -1.15 19.33 5.90
N THR A 226 -1.15 20.55 5.37
CA THR A 226 -0.74 21.76 6.11
C THR A 226 -1.88 22.79 6.27
N GLY A 227 -2.96 22.63 5.53
CA GLY A 227 -4.01 23.63 5.38
C GLY A 227 -3.77 24.67 4.30
N ILE A 228 -2.57 24.72 3.70
CA ILE A 228 -2.18 25.70 2.66
C ILE A 228 -1.64 24.92 1.46
N GLN A 229 -2.25 25.09 0.29
CA GLN A 229 -1.78 24.41 -0.93
C GLN A 229 -0.40 24.95 -1.34
N GLY A 230 0.52 24.06 -1.72
CA GLY A 230 1.91 24.39 -2.05
C GLY A 230 2.86 24.51 -0.84
N ALA A 231 2.34 24.47 0.40
CA ALA A 231 3.21 24.48 1.57
C ALA A 231 3.79 23.09 1.85
N ASP A 232 5.12 23.02 1.92
CA ASP A 232 5.89 21.81 2.24
C ASP A 232 5.58 21.35 3.69
N PRO A 233 5.15 20.08 3.88
CA PRO A 233 4.84 19.54 5.21
C PRO A 233 6.09 19.22 6.05
N GLY A 234 7.30 19.35 5.50
CA GLY A 234 8.59 19.10 6.17
C GLY A 234 9.07 17.65 6.10
N TYR A 235 8.40 16.79 5.33
CA TYR A 235 8.77 15.39 5.08
C TYR A 235 8.16 14.91 3.75
N ASP A 236 8.51 13.71 3.30
CA ASP A 236 7.84 13.02 2.18
C ASP A 236 6.81 12.01 2.73
N PRO A 237 5.50 12.32 2.70
CA PRO A 237 4.47 11.42 3.19
C PRO A 237 4.39 10.10 2.43
N VAL A 238 4.50 10.09 1.10
CA VAL A 238 4.34 8.85 0.33
C VAL A 238 5.49 7.90 0.58
N ALA A 239 6.73 8.38 0.65
CA ALA A 239 7.88 7.55 1.03
C ALA A 239 7.67 6.90 2.40
N PHE A 240 7.24 7.68 3.38
CA PHE A 240 6.95 7.18 4.74
C PHE A 240 5.80 6.17 4.76
N MET A 241 4.72 6.45 4.03
CA MET A 241 3.53 5.60 4.02
C MET A 241 3.80 4.25 3.36
N VAL A 242 4.57 4.22 2.26
CA VAL A 242 5.02 2.98 1.61
C VAL A 242 5.84 2.14 2.60
N GLU A 243 6.87 2.75 3.19
CA GLU A 243 7.78 2.04 4.11
C GLU A 243 7.04 1.44 5.32
N GLU A 244 6.13 2.20 5.94
CA GLU A 244 5.34 1.71 7.08
C GLU A 244 4.31 0.64 6.71
N THR A 245 3.78 0.69 5.48
CA THR A 245 2.86 -0.33 4.97
C THR A 245 3.61 -1.65 4.74
N HIS A 246 4.76 -1.59 4.08
CA HIS A 246 5.62 -2.76 3.85
C HIS A 246 6.20 -3.37 5.13
N ARG A 247 6.54 -2.55 6.14
CA ARG A 247 6.93 -3.03 7.49
C ARG A 247 5.90 -3.96 8.13
N ARG A 248 4.64 -3.86 7.72
CA ARG A 248 3.52 -4.69 8.17
C ARG A 248 3.21 -5.84 7.22
N ASN A 249 4.00 -6.05 6.18
CA ASN A 249 3.70 -7.02 5.12
C ASN A 249 2.30 -6.78 4.53
N MET A 250 1.97 -5.50 4.34
CA MET A 250 0.79 -5.04 3.64
C MET A 250 1.22 -4.43 2.31
N GLU A 251 0.33 -4.44 1.32
CA GLU A 251 0.55 -3.79 0.03
C GLU A 251 0.05 -2.34 0.03
N PHE A 252 0.81 -1.46 -0.61
CA PHE A 252 0.50 -0.05 -0.81
C PHE A 252 0.15 0.23 -2.27
N HIS A 253 -1.11 0.58 -2.50
CA HIS A 253 -1.60 1.05 -3.79
C HIS A 253 -1.78 2.58 -3.75
N ALA A 254 -1.03 3.30 -4.58
CA ALA A 254 -1.14 4.74 -4.70
C ALA A 254 -2.42 5.11 -5.48
N TRP A 255 -3.38 5.74 -4.79
CA TRP A 255 -4.65 6.14 -5.36
C TRP A 255 -4.62 7.59 -5.87
N PHE A 256 -5.01 7.76 -7.13
CA PHE A 256 -5.16 9.04 -7.80
C PHE A 256 -6.61 9.30 -8.18
N ASN A 257 -7.07 10.53 -7.93
CA ASN A 257 -8.18 11.08 -8.68
C ASN A 257 -7.62 11.70 -9.98
N PRO A 258 -7.97 11.18 -11.18
CA PRO A 258 -7.29 11.59 -12.40
C PRO A 258 -7.69 13.00 -12.84
N PHE A 259 -8.99 13.27 -12.98
CA PHE A 259 -9.48 14.47 -13.68
C PHE A 259 -10.04 15.56 -12.78
N ARG A 260 -10.21 15.35 -11.46
CA ARG A 260 -10.56 16.46 -10.55
C ARG A 260 -9.39 17.43 -10.44
N ALA A 261 -9.61 18.66 -10.89
CA ALA A 261 -8.64 19.75 -10.71
C ALA A 261 -8.81 20.40 -9.34
N ASN A 262 -10.04 20.68 -8.90
CA ASN A 262 -10.31 21.23 -7.58
C ASN A 262 -11.69 20.79 -7.10
N THR A 263 -11.89 20.68 -5.79
CA THR A 263 -13.17 20.27 -5.16
C THR A 263 -14.26 21.33 -5.21
N ASP A 264 -13.91 22.57 -5.56
CA ASP A 264 -14.81 23.70 -5.71
C ASP A 264 -14.41 24.53 -6.95
N ILE A 265 -15.16 25.59 -7.25
CA ILE A 265 -14.93 26.46 -8.42
C ILE A 265 -13.96 27.61 -8.16
N LEU A 266 -13.50 27.80 -6.91
CA LEU A 266 -12.69 28.95 -6.52
C LEU A 266 -11.22 28.70 -6.86
N THR A 267 -10.60 29.71 -7.47
CA THR A 267 -9.18 29.65 -7.85
C THR A 267 -8.28 30.56 -7.02
N ALA A 268 -8.86 31.44 -6.21
CA ALA A 268 -8.13 32.49 -5.48
C ALA A 268 -7.14 31.96 -4.45
N SER A 269 -7.36 30.77 -3.90
CA SER A 269 -6.49 30.11 -2.92
C SER A 269 -5.60 29.00 -3.52
N LEU A 270 -5.64 28.83 -4.84
CA LEU A 270 -4.82 27.83 -5.52
C LEU A 270 -3.38 28.34 -5.65
N HIS A 271 -2.42 27.42 -5.51
CA HIS A 271 -1.01 27.73 -5.72
C HIS A 271 -0.77 28.10 -7.20
N PRO A 272 0.13 29.06 -7.55
CA PRO A 272 0.34 29.48 -8.94
C PRO A 272 0.71 28.37 -9.94
N SER A 273 1.35 27.29 -9.47
CA SER A 273 1.68 26.12 -10.31
C SER A 273 0.49 25.16 -10.53
N HIS A 274 -0.64 25.37 -9.86
CA HIS A 274 -1.79 24.50 -9.97
C HIS A 274 -2.35 24.49 -11.40
N VAL A 275 -2.71 23.31 -11.92
CA VAL A 275 -3.17 23.12 -13.31
C VAL A 275 -4.27 24.09 -13.74
N ALA A 276 -5.18 24.42 -12.82
CA ALA A 276 -6.26 25.37 -13.11
C ALA A 276 -5.83 26.82 -13.33
N LEU A 277 -4.61 27.19 -12.93
CA LEU A 277 -4.01 28.51 -13.14
C LEU A 277 -2.95 28.48 -14.24
N SER A 278 -2.14 27.42 -14.31
CA SER A 278 -1.10 27.27 -15.34
C SER A 278 -1.67 26.88 -16.71
N HIS A 279 -2.76 26.12 -16.73
CA HIS A 279 -3.45 25.65 -17.94
C HIS A 279 -4.97 25.88 -17.84
N PRO A 280 -5.43 27.15 -17.78
CA PRO A 280 -6.86 27.45 -17.67
C PRO A 280 -7.66 26.97 -18.90
N ASP A 281 -7.01 26.82 -20.06
CA ASP A 281 -7.55 26.24 -21.29
C ASP A 281 -7.86 24.74 -21.16
N TRP A 282 -7.27 24.05 -20.17
CA TRP A 282 -7.56 22.64 -19.89
C TRP A 282 -8.76 22.44 -18.97
N ILE A 283 -9.31 23.51 -18.37
CA ILE A 283 -10.27 23.38 -17.28
C ILE A 283 -11.71 23.53 -17.75
N VAL A 284 -12.55 22.59 -17.32
CA VAL A 284 -14.01 22.71 -17.39
C VAL A 284 -14.55 23.04 -16.00
N ASN A 285 -15.20 24.20 -15.89
CA ASN A 285 -15.97 24.57 -14.70
C ASN A 285 -17.37 23.97 -14.79
N THR A 286 -17.70 23.07 -13.88
CA THR A 286 -18.98 22.36 -13.84
C THR A 286 -20.08 23.09 -13.06
N GLY A 287 -19.77 24.28 -12.53
CA GLY A 287 -20.59 25.03 -11.58
C GLY A 287 -20.49 24.53 -10.13
N LYS A 288 -19.88 23.35 -9.91
CA LYS A 288 -19.66 22.78 -8.57
C LYS A 288 -18.18 22.60 -8.24
N GLN A 289 -17.39 22.19 -9.23
CA GLN A 289 -15.98 21.85 -9.10
C GLN A 289 -15.26 22.08 -10.44
N LEU A 290 -13.93 22.12 -10.40
CA LEU A 290 -13.09 22.23 -11.59
C LEU A 290 -12.60 20.85 -12.03
N TYR A 291 -12.69 20.57 -13.32
CA TYR A 291 -12.17 19.34 -13.93
C TYR A 291 -11.11 19.66 -14.97
N ILE A 292 -10.07 18.83 -15.01
CA ILE A 292 -9.16 18.72 -16.14
C ILE A 292 -9.94 18.03 -17.27
N ASN A 293 -10.00 18.64 -18.45
CA ASN A 293 -10.77 18.14 -19.57
C ASN A 293 -10.12 16.87 -20.16
N PRO A 294 -10.75 15.69 -20.05
CA PRO A 294 -10.18 14.47 -20.58
C PRO A 294 -10.07 14.50 -22.11
N GLY A 295 -10.78 15.41 -22.79
CA GLY A 295 -10.76 15.57 -24.24
C GLY A 295 -9.50 16.20 -24.82
N ILE A 296 -8.62 16.75 -23.97
CA ILE A 296 -7.39 17.42 -24.41
C ILE A 296 -6.21 16.46 -24.23
N PRO A 297 -5.51 16.05 -25.32
CA PRO A 297 -4.40 15.10 -25.25
C PRO A 297 -3.29 15.49 -24.27
N GLU A 298 -2.88 16.76 -24.27
CA GLU A 298 -1.83 17.30 -23.41
C GLU A 298 -2.24 17.26 -21.93
N ALA A 299 -3.52 17.50 -21.65
CA ALA A 299 -4.06 17.43 -20.30
C ALA A 299 -4.07 15.98 -19.77
N ARG A 300 -4.40 14.99 -20.62
CA ARG A 300 -4.26 13.56 -20.29
C ARG A 300 -2.80 13.20 -20.04
N GLN A 301 -1.88 13.65 -20.91
CA GLN A 301 -0.46 13.36 -20.76
C GLN A 301 0.10 13.93 -19.47
N HIS A 302 -0.27 15.15 -19.08
CA HIS A 302 0.15 15.73 -17.81
C HIS A 302 -0.27 14.89 -16.59
N ILE A 303 -1.46 14.29 -16.61
CA ILE A 303 -1.91 13.37 -15.55
C ILE A 303 -1.07 12.08 -15.57
N ILE A 304 -0.82 11.51 -16.74
CA ILE A 304 0.05 10.32 -16.89
C ILE A 304 1.44 10.62 -16.32
N ASP A 305 2.05 11.74 -16.70
CA ASP A 305 3.38 12.14 -16.23
C ASP A 305 3.41 12.32 -14.70
N THR A 306 2.34 12.90 -14.13
CA THR A 306 2.19 13.07 -12.68
C THR A 306 2.10 11.72 -11.95
N ILE A 307 1.38 10.75 -12.51
CA ILE A 307 1.30 9.39 -11.96
C ILE A 307 2.65 8.69 -12.11
N MET A 308 3.34 8.88 -13.24
CA MET A 308 4.65 8.30 -13.49
C MET A 308 5.75 8.89 -12.59
N GLU A 309 5.63 10.12 -12.07
CA GLU A 309 6.53 10.58 -10.99
C GLU A 309 6.48 9.63 -9.79
N VAL A 310 5.30 9.12 -9.44
CA VAL A 310 5.14 8.20 -8.31
C VAL A 310 5.64 6.80 -8.66
N VAL A 311 5.29 6.29 -9.84
CA VAL A 311 5.77 4.98 -10.33
C VAL A 311 7.30 4.94 -10.34
N ASN A 312 7.96 6.00 -10.81
CA ASN A 312 9.42 6.07 -10.86
C ASN A 312 10.07 6.31 -9.48
N GLY A 313 9.39 7.05 -8.59
CA GLY A 313 9.98 7.55 -7.35
C GLY A 313 9.80 6.65 -6.13
N TYR A 314 8.78 5.78 -6.09
CA TYR A 314 8.39 5.05 -4.88
C TYR A 314 8.25 3.56 -5.13
N ASP A 315 8.53 2.76 -4.10
CA ASP A 315 8.35 1.30 -4.09
C ASP A 315 6.89 0.93 -3.81
N ILE A 316 5.98 1.36 -4.68
CA ILE A 316 4.55 1.04 -4.59
C ILE A 316 4.27 -0.36 -5.14
N ASP A 317 3.23 -1.02 -4.63
CA ASP A 317 2.77 -2.31 -5.16
C ASP A 317 1.74 -2.13 -6.29
N GLY A 318 1.02 -1.00 -6.29
CA GLY A 318 0.05 -0.72 -7.34
C GLY A 318 -0.31 0.75 -7.53
N ILE A 319 -0.89 1.04 -8.69
CA ILE A 319 -1.59 2.27 -9.03
C ILE A 319 -3.08 2.01 -9.02
N HIS A 320 -3.83 2.87 -8.35
CA HIS A 320 -5.28 2.80 -8.25
C HIS A 320 -5.93 4.08 -8.76
N LEU A 321 -6.90 3.97 -9.67
CA LEU A 321 -7.77 5.08 -10.05
C LEU A 321 -9.17 4.87 -9.47
N ASP A 322 -9.78 5.94 -8.97
CA ASP A 322 -11.20 5.93 -8.61
C ASP A 322 -12.10 6.18 -9.83
N ASP A 323 -13.39 6.44 -9.56
CA ASP A 323 -14.46 6.55 -10.53
C ASP A 323 -14.56 7.91 -11.22
N TYR A 324 -13.76 8.92 -10.83
CA TYR A 324 -13.94 10.29 -11.30
C TYR A 324 -13.31 10.55 -12.68
N PHE A 325 -13.95 9.99 -13.71
CA PHE A 325 -13.72 10.32 -15.11
C PHE A 325 -14.45 11.63 -15.47
N TYR A 326 -15.52 11.56 -16.28
CA TYR A 326 -16.43 12.68 -16.45
C TYR A 326 -17.48 12.69 -15.33
N PRO A 327 -17.91 13.88 -14.85
CA PRO A 327 -18.95 13.97 -13.84
C PRO A 327 -20.32 13.54 -14.40
N SER A 328 -21.03 12.71 -13.64
CA SER A 328 -22.43 12.40 -13.94
C SER A 328 -23.36 13.58 -13.62
N ASN A 329 -24.54 13.60 -14.26
CA ASN A 329 -25.62 14.58 -14.01
C ASN A 329 -25.19 16.04 -14.09
N THR A 330 -24.16 16.35 -14.88
CA THR A 330 -23.60 17.69 -15.01
C THR A 330 -23.28 17.98 -16.46
N VAL A 331 -23.59 19.20 -16.92
CA VAL A 331 -23.17 19.65 -18.25
C VAL A 331 -21.65 19.83 -18.22
N PHE A 332 -20.96 19.09 -19.08
CA PHE A 332 -19.52 19.19 -19.27
C PHE A 332 -19.27 19.92 -20.58
N ASN A 333 -18.77 21.16 -20.51
CA ASN A 333 -18.63 22.02 -21.68
C ASN A 333 -17.28 21.77 -22.39
N ASP A 334 -17.22 20.72 -23.20
CA ASP A 334 -16.05 20.31 -23.97
C ASP A 334 -16.27 20.39 -25.49
N ASP A 335 -17.30 21.10 -25.96
CA ASP A 335 -17.62 21.24 -27.40
C ASP A 335 -16.46 21.79 -28.22
N ALA A 336 -15.67 22.71 -27.65
CA ALA A 336 -14.48 23.25 -28.28
C ALA A 336 -13.40 22.17 -28.44
N ALA A 337 -13.12 21.40 -27.38
CA ALA A 337 -12.18 20.29 -27.42
C ALA A 337 -12.66 19.17 -28.36
N TYR A 338 -13.96 18.89 -28.43
CA TYR A 338 -14.53 17.93 -29.38
C TYR A 338 -14.28 18.37 -30.83
N ARG A 339 -14.54 19.63 -31.17
CA ARG A 339 -14.27 20.15 -32.52
C ARG A 339 -12.79 20.12 -32.88
N GLU A 340 -11.95 20.46 -31.91
CA GLU A 340 -10.51 20.52 -32.11
C GLU A 340 -9.90 19.12 -32.28
N PHE A 341 -10.17 18.20 -31.35
CA PHE A 341 -9.41 16.95 -31.23
C PHE A 341 -10.11 15.70 -31.76
N ASN A 342 -11.41 15.74 -32.08
CA ASN A 342 -12.08 14.55 -32.61
C ASN A 342 -11.61 14.20 -34.04
N HIS A 343 -11.35 15.20 -34.89
CA HIS A 343 -10.97 15.04 -36.30
C HIS A 343 -11.79 14.00 -37.11
N GLY A 344 -13.04 13.73 -36.70
CA GLY A 344 -13.91 12.72 -37.31
C GLY A 344 -13.66 11.27 -36.87
N ALA A 345 -12.82 11.02 -35.86
CA ALA A 345 -12.53 9.69 -35.32
C ALA A 345 -13.76 9.04 -34.67
N TYR A 346 -14.64 9.84 -34.05
CA TYR A 346 -15.87 9.38 -33.43
C TYR A 346 -17.09 10.10 -34.02
N ALA A 347 -18.19 9.35 -34.15
CA ALA A 347 -19.42 9.85 -34.76
C ALA A 347 -20.20 10.82 -33.84
N ASN A 348 -20.06 10.68 -32.53
CA ASN A 348 -20.76 11.52 -31.55
C ASN A 348 -19.88 11.83 -30.33
N LEU A 349 -20.31 12.85 -29.58
CA LEU A 349 -19.60 13.34 -28.40
C LEU A 349 -19.45 12.27 -27.30
N ALA A 350 -20.45 11.40 -27.12
CA ALA A 350 -20.41 10.38 -26.07
C ALA A 350 -19.36 9.30 -26.36
N ASP A 351 -19.28 8.83 -27.62
CA ASP A 351 -18.24 7.89 -28.04
C ASP A 351 -16.86 8.52 -27.99
N TRP A 352 -16.72 9.80 -28.37
CA TRP A 352 -15.46 10.53 -28.23
C TRP A 352 -15.00 10.65 -26.78
N ARG A 353 -15.91 10.96 -25.85
CA ARG A 353 -15.61 11.00 -24.40
C ARG A 353 -15.11 9.65 -23.90
N ARG A 354 -15.78 8.54 -24.26
CA ARG A 354 -15.31 7.18 -23.93
C ARG A 354 -13.94 6.90 -24.53
N GLY A 355 -13.75 7.27 -25.80
CA GLY A 355 -12.48 7.15 -26.52
C GLY A 355 -11.32 7.88 -25.84
N ASN A 356 -11.57 9.07 -25.30
CA ASN A 356 -10.57 9.83 -24.54
C ASN A 356 -10.16 9.13 -23.24
N ILE A 357 -11.13 8.57 -22.50
CA ILE A 357 -10.84 7.80 -21.29
C ILE A 357 -10.11 6.50 -21.65
N ASN A 358 -10.53 5.80 -22.70
CA ASN A 358 -9.85 4.60 -23.19
C ASN A 358 -8.39 4.88 -23.54
N ALA A 359 -8.12 5.96 -24.28
CA ALA A 359 -6.76 6.36 -24.61
C ALA A 359 -5.92 6.68 -23.37
N PHE A 360 -6.50 7.34 -22.36
CA PHE A 360 -5.84 7.57 -21.07
C PHE A 360 -5.51 6.27 -20.35
N VAL A 361 -6.50 5.39 -20.17
CA VAL A 361 -6.37 4.13 -19.43
C VAL A 361 -5.31 3.25 -20.08
N GLN A 362 -5.39 3.06 -21.40
CA GLN A 362 -4.42 2.28 -22.15
C GLN A 362 -3.01 2.86 -22.03
N SER A 363 -2.83 4.16 -22.30
CA SER A 363 -1.51 4.79 -22.30
C SER A 363 -0.86 4.77 -20.93
N LEU A 364 -1.66 4.90 -19.86
CA LEU A 364 -1.17 4.81 -18.49
C LEU A 364 -0.68 3.39 -18.16
N GLY A 365 -1.50 2.37 -18.43
CA GLY A 365 -1.11 0.96 -18.22
C GLY A 365 0.17 0.60 -18.97
N GLU A 366 0.23 0.94 -20.27
CA GLU A 366 1.44 0.74 -21.09
C GLU A 366 2.69 1.46 -20.54
N SER A 367 2.50 2.62 -19.91
CA SER A 367 3.60 3.40 -19.30
C SER A 367 4.08 2.79 -17.99
N ILE A 368 3.15 2.36 -17.13
CA ILE A 368 3.44 1.70 -15.85
C ILE A 368 4.24 0.43 -16.11
N HIS A 369 3.68 -0.51 -16.89
CA HIS A 369 4.29 -1.83 -17.08
C HIS A 369 5.60 -1.79 -17.87
N ARG A 370 5.82 -0.75 -18.68
CA ARG A 370 7.12 -0.53 -19.33
C ARG A 370 8.23 -0.21 -18.34
N VAL A 371 7.92 0.47 -17.24
CA VAL A 371 8.90 0.89 -16.23
C VAL A 371 8.96 -0.12 -15.08
N LYS A 372 7.80 -0.56 -14.58
CA LYS A 372 7.66 -1.51 -13.47
C LYS A 372 6.61 -2.57 -13.83
N PRO A 373 7.01 -3.69 -14.46
CA PRO A 373 6.07 -4.71 -14.92
C PRO A 373 5.34 -5.43 -13.79
N ASP A 374 5.89 -5.41 -12.57
CA ASP A 374 5.31 -6.06 -11.40
C ASP A 374 4.36 -5.13 -10.59
N VAL A 375 4.27 -3.84 -10.95
CA VAL A 375 3.34 -2.91 -10.30
C VAL A 375 1.95 -3.08 -10.92
N GLU A 376 0.97 -3.40 -10.09
CA GLU A 376 -0.41 -3.56 -10.52
C GLU A 376 -1.03 -2.22 -10.92
N TYR A 377 -1.93 -2.24 -11.90
CA TYR A 377 -2.70 -1.09 -12.32
C TYR A 377 -4.18 -1.44 -12.34
N GLY A 378 -4.96 -0.81 -11.47
CA GLY A 378 -6.40 -1.06 -11.43
C GLY A 378 -7.26 0.16 -11.19
N ILE A 379 -8.55 -0.04 -11.44
CA ILE A 379 -9.53 1.03 -11.49
C ILE A 379 -10.79 0.60 -10.73
N SER A 380 -11.34 1.51 -9.91
CA SER A 380 -12.59 1.35 -9.18
C SER A 380 -13.73 2.15 -9.83
N PRO A 381 -14.45 1.58 -10.81
CA PRO A 381 -15.57 2.26 -11.46
C PRO A 381 -16.86 2.16 -10.64
N PHE A 382 -17.89 2.94 -11.04
CA PHE A 382 -19.25 2.71 -10.56
C PHE A 382 -19.69 1.26 -10.75
N GLY A 383 -20.39 0.69 -9.76
CA GLY A 383 -20.75 -0.73 -9.75
C GLY A 383 -21.72 -1.19 -10.84
N VAL A 384 -22.34 -0.29 -11.59
CA VAL A 384 -23.20 -0.63 -12.73
C VAL A 384 -22.57 -0.07 -14.00
N TRP A 385 -22.07 -0.93 -14.88
CA TRP A 385 -21.53 -0.51 -16.19
C TRP A 385 -22.64 0.02 -17.10
N ARG A 386 -23.69 -0.78 -17.33
CA ARG A 386 -24.92 -0.44 -18.06
C ARG A 386 -26.09 -1.25 -17.53
N ASN A 387 -27.28 -0.66 -17.53
CA ASN A 387 -28.52 -1.39 -17.23
C ASN A 387 -28.94 -2.25 -18.43
N GLN A 388 -29.50 -3.44 -18.16
CA GLN A 388 -29.97 -4.37 -19.19
C GLN A 388 -31.04 -3.77 -20.13
N SER A 389 -31.79 -2.78 -19.64
CA SER A 389 -32.81 -2.07 -20.42
C SER A 389 -32.21 -1.17 -21.52
N VAL A 390 -30.96 -0.74 -21.36
CA VAL A 390 -30.22 0.10 -22.32
C VAL A 390 -29.35 -0.77 -23.23
N ASP A 391 -28.69 -1.79 -22.67
CA ASP A 391 -27.86 -2.75 -23.38
C ASP A 391 -28.20 -4.17 -22.90
N LYS A 392 -28.59 -5.08 -23.79
CA LYS A 392 -29.02 -6.44 -23.41
C LYS A 392 -27.94 -7.27 -22.71
N THR A 393 -26.68 -6.87 -22.84
CA THR A 393 -25.52 -7.50 -22.19
C THR A 393 -25.13 -6.81 -20.89
N GLY A 394 -25.82 -5.74 -20.49
CA GLY A 394 -25.66 -5.08 -19.20
C GLY A 394 -26.33 -5.87 -18.06
N SER A 395 -26.08 -5.42 -16.83
CA SER A 395 -26.60 -6.05 -15.61
C SER A 395 -28.11 -5.85 -15.48
N ASP A 396 -28.82 -6.83 -14.89
CA ASP A 396 -30.26 -6.72 -14.58
C ASP A 396 -30.51 -5.76 -13.40
N THR A 397 -30.32 -4.47 -13.70
CA THR A 397 -30.37 -3.35 -12.77
C THR A 397 -31.15 -2.18 -13.37
N LYS A 398 -31.49 -1.22 -12.51
CA LYS A 398 -32.22 0.02 -12.80
C LYS A 398 -31.51 1.22 -12.16
N ALA A 399 -30.19 1.23 -12.20
CA ALA A 399 -29.39 2.30 -11.60
C ALA A 399 -29.59 3.62 -12.35
N GLY A 400 -29.71 4.71 -11.61
CA GLY A 400 -29.87 6.05 -12.18
C GLY A 400 -28.59 6.66 -12.75
N VAL A 401 -27.43 6.11 -12.38
CA VAL A 401 -26.10 6.50 -12.90
C VAL A 401 -25.36 5.20 -13.23
N THR A 402 -24.74 5.17 -14.42
CA THR A 402 -23.97 4.02 -14.90
C THR A 402 -22.60 4.48 -15.41
N ALA A 403 -21.59 3.61 -15.32
CA ALA A 403 -20.22 3.94 -15.69
C ALA A 403 -20.13 4.33 -17.18
N TYR A 404 -20.74 3.56 -18.08
CA TYR A 404 -20.64 3.78 -19.52
C TYR A 404 -21.45 4.98 -20.01
N ASP A 405 -22.70 5.11 -19.55
CA ASP A 405 -23.64 6.11 -20.11
C ASP A 405 -23.52 7.47 -19.42
N SER A 406 -23.19 7.48 -18.13
CA SER A 406 -23.21 8.72 -17.32
C SER A 406 -21.81 9.30 -17.07
N MET A 407 -20.79 8.45 -17.05
CA MET A 407 -19.41 8.84 -16.71
C MET A 407 -18.42 8.58 -17.84
N TYR A 408 -18.89 7.98 -18.94
CA TYR A 408 -18.11 7.66 -20.13
C TYR A 408 -16.91 6.74 -19.83
N ALA A 409 -17.06 5.88 -18.82
CA ALA A 409 -16.10 4.86 -18.43
C ALA A 409 -16.50 3.53 -19.07
N ASP A 410 -15.80 3.14 -20.14
CA ASP A 410 -16.06 1.90 -20.86
C ASP A 410 -15.26 0.72 -20.30
N VAL A 411 -15.61 0.35 -19.07
CA VAL A 411 -14.88 -0.65 -18.27
C VAL A 411 -14.76 -1.99 -18.97
N ARG A 412 -15.80 -2.44 -19.69
CA ARG A 412 -15.77 -3.68 -20.47
C ARG A 412 -14.62 -3.67 -21.48
N THR A 413 -14.41 -2.56 -22.19
CA THR A 413 -13.30 -2.44 -23.14
C THR A 413 -11.95 -2.57 -22.43
N TRP A 414 -11.79 -1.99 -21.24
CA TRP A 414 -10.54 -2.08 -20.47
C TRP A 414 -10.24 -3.52 -20.05
N ILE A 415 -11.28 -4.23 -19.59
CA ILE A 415 -11.19 -5.64 -19.18
C ILE A 415 -10.86 -6.54 -20.39
N GLN A 416 -11.60 -6.41 -21.49
CA GLN A 416 -11.44 -7.27 -22.66
C GLN A 416 -10.09 -7.12 -23.36
N ASN A 417 -9.47 -5.95 -23.25
CA ASN A 417 -8.15 -5.70 -23.84
C ASN A 417 -6.99 -5.88 -22.84
N GLY A 418 -7.27 -6.21 -21.58
CA GLY A 418 -6.24 -6.35 -20.54
C GLY A 418 -5.45 -5.05 -20.31
N TRP A 419 -6.11 -3.89 -20.36
CA TRP A 419 -5.47 -2.59 -20.13
C TRP A 419 -5.28 -2.24 -18.65
N ILE A 420 -5.92 -3.02 -17.78
CA ILE A 420 -5.85 -2.94 -16.32
C ILE A 420 -5.62 -4.36 -15.80
N ASP A 421 -4.88 -4.49 -14.70
CA ASP A 421 -4.59 -5.77 -14.05
C ASP A 421 -5.74 -6.20 -13.15
N TYR A 422 -6.43 -5.24 -12.53
CA TYR A 422 -7.65 -5.50 -11.77
C TYR A 422 -8.73 -4.44 -11.97
N VAL A 423 -9.98 -4.85 -11.77
CA VAL A 423 -11.15 -3.97 -11.70
C VAL A 423 -11.81 -4.07 -10.32
N ALA A 424 -12.19 -2.92 -9.76
CA ALA A 424 -12.76 -2.82 -8.42
C ALA A 424 -14.17 -2.17 -8.41
N PRO A 425 -15.21 -2.76 -9.03
CA PRO A 425 -16.52 -2.14 -9.10
C PRO A 425 -17.10 -1.79 -7.72
N GLN A 426 -17.60 -0.56 -7.61
CA GLN A 426 -18.22 -0.03 -6.39
C GLN A 426 -19.66 -0.56 -6.23
N ILE A 427 -19.80 -1.80 -5.74
CA ILE A 427 -21.11 -2.44 -5.50
C ILE A 427 -21.64 -1.99 -4.13
N TYR A 428 -22.00 -0.71 -4.03
CA TYR A 428 -22.41 -0.06 -2.79
C TYR A 428 -23.90 -0.21 -2.48
N TRP A 429 -24.50 -1.32 -2.89
CA TRP A 429 -25.89 -1.65 -2.61
C TRP A 429 -25.96 -2.89 -1.73
N SER A 430 -27.05 -3.03 -0.98
CA SER A 430 -27.29 -4.24 -0.19
C SER A 430 -27.84 -5.36 -1.07
N MET A 431 -27.76 -6.59 -0.58
CA MET A 431 -28.42 -7.80 -1.16
C MET A 431 -29.96 -7.74 -1.07
N SER A 432 -30.52 -6.60 -0.65
CA SER A 432 -31.97 -6.35 -0.56
C SER A 432 -32.38 -5.15 -1.40
N ASN A 433 -31.47 -4.59 -2.21
CA ASN A 433 -31.76 -3.42 -3.03
C ASN A 433 -32.44 -3.83 -4.35
N PRO A 434 -33.70 -3.44 -4.60
CA PRO A 434 -34.43 -3.89 -5.79
C PRO A 434 -33.99 -3.21 -7.09
N ALA A 435 -33.20 -2.12 -7.03
CA ALA A 435 -32.75 -1.39 -8.20
C ALA A 435 -31.35 -1.82 -8.67
N ALA A 436 -30.49 -2.26 -7.75
CA ALA A 436 -29.13 -2.68 -8.04
C ALA A 436 -28.73 -3.72 -7.00
N ASP A 437 -29.28 -4.92 -7.15
CA ASP A 437 -29.04 -6.01 -6.19
C ASP A 437 -27.57 -6.42 -6.20
N TYR A 438 -27.01 -6.64 -5.02
CA TYR A 438 -25.58 -6.89 -4.86
C TYR A 438 -25.16 -8.18 -5.56
N ASP A 439 -25.92 -9.26 -5.37
CA ASP A 439 -25.66 -10.59 -5.92
C ASP A 439 -25.66 -10.57 -7.46
N LYS A 440 -26.67 -9.95 -8.07
CA LYS A 440 -26.77 -9.77 -9.53
C LYS A 440 -25.59 -9.00 -10.10
N LEU A 441 -25.08 -8.02 -9.37
CA LEU A 441 -23.92 -7.25 -9.82
C LEU A 441 -22.64 -8.06 -9.71
N VAL A 442 -22.45 -8.83 -8.63
CA VAL A 442 -21.29 -9.74 -8.50
C VAL A 442 -21.33 -10.81 -9.59
N ASP A 443 -22.48 -11.46 -9.83
CA ASP A 443 -22.70 -12.41 -10.94
C ASP A 443 -22.26 -11.80 -12.29
N TRP A 444 -22.71 -10.57 -12.55
CA TRP A 444 -22.43 -9.88 -13.80
C TRP A 444 -20.95 -9.54 -13.94
N TRP A 445 -20.32 -8.95 -12.92
CA TRP A 445 -18.90 -8.59 -12.96
C TRP A 445 -17.99 -9.83 -13.03
N ALA A 446 -18.34 -10.92 -12.34
CA ALA A 446 -17.61 -12.18 -12.45
C ALA A 446 -17.64 -12.69 -13.90
N SER A 447 -18.79 -12.57 -14.58
CA SER A 447 -18.90 -12.93 -16.00
C SER A 447 -18.07 -12.04 -16.93
N GLU A 448 -17.90 -10.75 -16.60
CA GLU A 448 -17.12 -9.80 -17.41
C GLU A 448 -15.63 -10.10 -17.42
N VAL A 449 -15.07 -10.52 -16.28
CA VAL A 449 -13.64 -10.82 -16.15
C VAL A 449 -13.30 -12.27 -16.51
N GLN A 450 -14.30 -13.11 -16.75
CA GLN A 450 -14.09 -14.53 -16.98
C GLN A 450 -13.20 -14.77 -18.20
N GLY A 451 -12.02 -15.37 -17.97
CA GLY A 451 -11.08 -15.73 -19.02
C GLY A 451 -10.23 -14.57 -19.57
N THR A 452 -10.29 -13.37 -18.97
CA THR A 452 -9.51 -12.21 -19.43
C THR A 452 -8.15 -12.09 -18.75
N GLY A 453 -8.00 -12.67 -17.56
CA GLY A 453 -6.82 -12.52 -16.71
C GLY A 453 -6.82 -11.24 -15.87
N VAL A 454 -7.88 -10.44 -15.95
CA VAL A 454 -8.09 -9.26 -15.09
C VAL A 454 -8.72 -9.71 -13.78
N ASP A 455 -8.13 -9.34 -12.65
CA ASP A 455 -8.65 -9.70 -11.34
C ASP A 455 -9.88 -8.85 -10.97
N LEU A 456 -10.87 -9.48 -10.35
CA LEU A 456 -12.07 -8.81 -9.86
C LEU A 456 -11.99 -8.62 -8.35
N LEU A 457 -11.96 -7.37 -7.90
CA LEU A 457 -12.05 -6.97 -6.49
C LEU A 457 -13.41 -6.31 -6.24
N ILE A 458 -14.12 -6.62 -5.15
CA ILE A 458 -15.43 -6.02 -4.91
C ILE A 458 -15.34 -4.83 -3.96
N GLY A 459 -15.83 -3.67 -4.38
CA GLY A 459 -15.97 -2.49 -3.54
C GLY A 459 -17.18 -2.59 -2.60
N HIS A 460 -16.96 -2.53 -1.29
CA HIS A 460 -17.99 -2.59 -0.25
C HIS A 460 -18.24 -1.23 0.42
N ALA A 461 -19.45 -1.04 0.95
CA ALA A 461 -19.91 0.23 1.52
C ALA A 461 -20.25 0.18 3.03
N PRO A 462 -19.30 -0.14 3.93
CA PRO A 462 -19.56 -0.10 5.37
C PRO A 462 -20.03 1.28 5.86
N TYR A 463 -19.75 2.36 5.11
CA TYR A 463 -20.28 3.71 5.41
C TYR A 463 -21.82 3.81 5.39
N LYS A 464 -22.52 2.85 4.77
CA LYS A 464 -23.98 2.78 4.75
C LYS A 464 -24.58 2.05 5.94
N LEU A 465 -23.78 1.34 6.74
CA LEU A 465 -24.27 0.61 7.92
C LEU A 465 -24.96 1.57 8.91
N GLY A 466 -26.18 1.19 9.32
CA GLY A 466 -27.02 1.98 10.22
C GLY A 466 -27.79 3.13 9.56
N THR A 467 -27.69 3.30 8.24
CA THR A 467 -28.52 4.26 7.51
C THR A 467 -29.96 3.75 7.34
N SER A 468 -30.84 4.63 6.84
CA SER A 468 -32.23 4.29 6.50
C SER A 468 -32.38 3.53 5.18
N GLU A 469 -31.30 3.37 4.40
CA GLU A 469 -31.34 2.58 3.18
C GLU A 469 -31.56 1.09 3.51
N ILE A 470 -32.41 0.42 2.73
CA ILE A 470 -32.78 -0.98 2.97
C ILE A 470 -31.56 -1.91 2.98
N GLY A 471 -31.53 -2.85 3.93
CA GLY A 471 -30.50 -3.90 4.03
C GLY A 471 -29.29 -3.52 4.88
N TRP A 472 -29.10 -2.24 5.22
CA TRP A 472 -27.92 -1.79 5.97
C TRP A 472 -28.10 -1.77 7.50
N GLN A 473 -29.14 -2.40 8.03
CA GLN A 473 -29.48 -2.38 9.46
C GLN A 473 -28.64 -3.34 10.32
N SER A 474 -27.76 -4.13 9.72
CA SER A 474 -26.85 -5.04 10.43
C SER A 474 -25.50 -5.12 9.72
N ALA A 475 -24.40 -5.17 10.49
CA ALA A 475 -23.06 -5.47 9.95
C ALA A 475 -22.98 -6.83 9.24
N SER A 476 -23.89 -7.76 9.56
CA SER A 476 -23.98 -9.07 8.92
C SER A 476 -24.24 -8.97 7.42
N GLU A 477 -24.80 -7.85 6.94
CA GLU A 477 -24.95 -7.57 5.50
C GLU A 477 -23.60 -7.66 4.78
N ILE A 478 -22.56 -7.00 5.29
CA ILE A 478 -21.22 -7.06 4.70
C ILE A 478 -20.65 -8.48 4.79
N ILE A 479 -20.85 -9.19 5.89
CA ILE A 479 -20.37 -10.57 6.03
C ILE A 479 -21.08 -11.51 5.04
N ASN A 480 -22.37 -11.29 4.78
CA ASN A 480 -23.12 -12.07 3.80
C ASN A 480 -22.64 -11.77 2.37
N GLN A 481 -22.34 -10.51 2.06
CA GLN A 481 -21.71 -10.11 0.80
C GLN A 481 -20.37 -10.82 0.59
N LEU A 482 -19.49 -10.82 1.60
CA LEU A 482 -18.19 -11.51 1.53
C LEU A 482 -18.36 -13.03 1.32
N LYS A 483 -19.29 -13.66 2.05
CA LYS A 483 -19.61 -15.09 1.85
C LYS A 483 -20.20 -15.37 0.46
N TYR A 484 -20.96 -14.43 -0.09
CA TYR A 484 -21.50 -14.56 -1.43
C TYR A 484 -20.38 -14.55 -2.47
N ASN A 485 -19.41 -13.64 -2.33
CA ASN A 485 -18.25 -13.54 -3.21
C ASN A 485 -17.45 -14.85 -3.31
N GLN A 486 -17.37 -15.63 -2.22
CA GLN A 486 -16.69 -16.94 -2.21
C GLN A 486 -17.28 -17.97 -3.20
N ASN A 487 -18.49 -17.74 -3.72
CA ASN A 487 -19.09 -18.60 -4.74
C ASN A 487 -18.58 -18.30 -6.16
N HIS A 488 -17.74 -17.28 -6.33
CA HIS A 488 -17.19 -16.84 -7.61
C HIS A 488 -15.67 -16.93 -7.58
N ALA A 489 -15.10 -17.87 -8.33
CA ALA A 489 -13.64 -18.04 -8.39
C ALA A 489 -12.93 -16.85 -9.06
N GLU A 490 -13.67 -16.08 -9.85
CA GLU A 490 -13.24 -14.84 -10.48
C GLU A 490 -13.03 -13.71 -9.47
N VAL A 491 -13.74 -13.69 -8.33
CA VAL A 491 -13.55 -12.67 -7.29
C VAL A 491 -12.29 -12.98 -6.49
N LYS A 492 -11.31 -12.07 -6.55
CA LYS A 492 -9.99 -12.19 -5.90
C LYS A 492 -9.88 -11.42 -4.60
N GLY A 493 -10.91 -10.65 -4.23
CA GLY A 493 -10.96 -10.01 -2.94
C GLY A 493 -11.94 -8.85 -2.87
N SER A 494 -11.75 -8.04 -1.84
CA SER A 494 -12.69 -7.01 -1.42
C SER A 494 -11.96 -5.76 -0.97
N ILE A 495 -12.50 -4.58 -1.32
CA ILE A 495 -11.99 -3.28 -0.88
C ILE A 495 -13.11 -2.53 -0.16
N PHE A 496 -12.86 -2.07 1.06
CA PHE A 496 -13.86 -1.38 1.87
C PHE A 496 -13.75 0.13 1.76
N PHE A 497 -14.84 0.80 1.35
CA PHE A 497 -14.96 2.25 1.40
C PHE A 497 -15.65 2.66 2.72
N ARG A 498 -14.92 3.19 3.70
CA ARG A 498 -13.47 3.44 3.74
C ARG A 498 -12.92 3.04 5.10
N ALA A 499 -11.60 3.18 5.30
CA ALA A 499 -10.90 2.75 6.51
C ALA A 499 -11.61 3.19 7.81
N GLU A 500 -12.02 4.45 7.92
CA GLU A 500 -12.76 4.96 9.08
C GLU A 500 -14.08 4.21 9.34
N ASN A 501 -14.80 3.78 8.30
CA ASN A 501 -16.09 3.08 8.46
C ASN A 501 -15.93 1.62 8.88
N ILE A 502 -14.73 1.06 8.75
CA ILE A 502 -14.36 -0.16 9.48
C ILE A 502 -14.06 0.21 10.94
N LEU A 503 -13.14 1.16 11.16
CA LEU A 503 -12.52 1.40 12.46
C LEU A 503 -13.42 2.07 13.49
N SER A 504 -14.38 2.88 13.05
CA SER A 504 -15.45 3.43 13.89
C SER A 504 -16.45 2.36 14.36
N ASN A 505 -16.36 1.15 13.81
CA ASN A 505 -17.09 -0.04 14.21
C ASN A 505 -18.63 0.13 14.24
N PRO A 506 -19.27 0.75 13.22
CA PRO A 506 -20.73 0.85 13.18
C PRO A 506 -21.34 -0.56 13.20
N LEU A 507 -22.29 -0.76 14.12
CA LEU A 507 -23.00 -2.03 14.30
C LEU A 507 -22.08 -3.26 14.53
N GLY A 508 -20.83 -3.08 14.96
CA GLY A 508 -19.90 -4.18 15.24
C GLY A 508 -19.15 -4.73 14.02
N ILE A 509 -19.09 -4.00 12.90
CA ILE A 509 -18.44 -4.48 11.67
C ILE A 509 -16.95 -4.83 11.84
N LYS A 510 -16.19 -4.07 12.64
CA LYS A 510 -14.78 -4.34 12.91
C LYS A 510 -14.60 -5.73 13.52
N ASP A 511 -15.43 -6.05 14.52
CA ASP A 511 -15.37 -7.30 15.25
C ASP A 511 -15.80 -8.49 14.36
N GLN A 512 -16.78 -8.26 13.49
CA GLN A 512 -17.23 -9.26 12.53
C GLN A 512 -16.19 -9.56 11.45
N LEU A 513 -15.54 -8.54 10.89
CA LEU A 513 -14.46 -8.71 9.92
C LEU A 513 -13.26 -9.42 10.55
N GLN A 514 -12.89 -9.05 11.79
CA GLN A 514 -11.86 -9.75 12.56
C GLN A 514 -12.17 -11.24 12.75
N SER A 515 -13.43 -11.57 13.02
CA SER A 515 -13.86 -12.97 13.16
C SER A 515 -13.96 -13.70 11.81
N TYR A 516 -14.16 -12.98 10.71
CA TYR A 516 -14.29 -13.57 9.37
C TYR A 516 -12.93 -13.90 8.76
N TYR A 517 -11.92 -13.05 8.98
CA TYR A 517 -10.59 -13.17 8.39
C TYR A 517 -9.58 -13.98 9.22
N ARG A 518 -9.97 -14.45 10.41
CA ARG A 518 -9.20 -15.34 11.28
C ARG A 518 -9.76 -16.75 11.22
#